data_AF-A0A8F6P1C1-F1
#
_entry.id   AF-A0A8F6P1C1-F1
#
_cell.length_a   1.000
_cell.length_b   1.000
_cell.length_c   1.000
_cell.angle_alpha   90.00
_cell.angle_beta   90.00
_cell.angle_gamma   90.00
#
_symmetry.space_group_name_H-M   'P 1'
#
loop_
_entity.id
_entity.type
_entity.pdbx_description
1 polymer ?
#
loop_
_entity_poly.entity_id
_entity_poly.type
_entity_poly.pdbx_seq_one_letter_code
_entity_poly.pdbx_strand_id
1 'polypeptide(L)'
;MVNIINKKSLFILSMMACSTSYAASFDCNTVASGVEKMICSDHKLSRLDDYLSQNYKIAMGPDMPEEAKSKIRKSQIDWLNKRNACTDAQCIERMYSKQMDYLWNECFDHLSGKIEYIKFSEAIDKIKRDLASQEYNKTHKTPEEVIRELSTKNTNKVQQLGFNNKQLDSILFLDGFGSYFEYHTLRESLSLIYELPDLTSLEMINYKGYAGFKIKTTGRPSSGFIFREENGEIYLNGLVSGDKVIEATTENDMRELARIFLSYTGYVIDNNNSKDL
;
A
#
# COMPACT_ATOMS: atom_id res chain seq x y z
N MET A 1 32.85 42.27 42.98
CA MET A 1 32.52 42.94 41.71
C MET A 1 32.11 41.86 40.71
N VAL A 2 30.80 41.74 40.42
CA VAL A 2 30.20 42.04 39.10
C VAL A 2 30.67 41.00 38.04
N ASN A 3 29.86 40.15 37.42
CA ASN A 3 28.58 40.42 36.78
C ASN A 3 27.83 39.11 36.46
N ILE A 4 26.56 39.01 36.85
CA ILE A 4 25.62 37.99 36.35
C ILE A 4 25.10 38.51 35.01
N ILE A 5 25.61 37.98 33.89
CA ILE A 5 25.07 38.29 32.56
C ILE A 5 23.99 37.26 32.24
N ASN A 6 22.75 37.69 32.50
CA ASN A 6 21.53 37.02 32.11
C ASN A 6 21.35 37.13 30.58
N LYS A 7 21.88 36.17 29.82
CA LYS A 7 21.57 36.05 28.39
C LYS A 7 20.23 35.34 28.25
N LYS A 8 19.16 36.11 28.09
CA LYS A 8 17.90 35.63 27.53
C LYS A 8 18.22 35.01 26.16
N SER A 9 18.32 33.70 26.11
CA SER A 9 18.51 32.95 24.86
C SER A 9 17.22 33.08 24.07
N LEU A 10 17.20 34.01 23.12
CA LEU A 10 16.11 34.16 22.16
C LEU A 10 16.15 32.92 21.26
N PHE A 11 15.31 31.94 21.57
CA PHE A 11 15.09 30.74 20.77
C PHE A 11 14.41 31.17 19.47
N ILE A 12 15.18 31.41 18.40
CA ILE A 12 14.60 31.50 17.05
C ILE A 12 14.27 30.06 16.64
N LEU A 13 13.02 29.68 16.90
CA LEU A 13 12.41 28.48 16.34
C LEU A 13 12.34 28.69 14.82
N SER A 14 13.39 28.26 14.12
CA SER A 14 13.39 28.14 12.68
C SER A 14 12.29 27.16 12.30
N MET A 15 11.14 27.70 11.87
CA MET A 15 10.13 26.94 11.15
C MET A 15 10.76 26.43 9.86
N MET A 16 11.36 25.24 9.93
CA MET A 16 11.68 24.43 8.77
C MET A 16 10.33 24.02 8.16
N ALA A 17 9.80 24.87 7.28
CA ALA A 17 8.73 24.47 6.40
C ALA A 17 9.29 23.33 5.54
N CYS A 18 8.93 22.09 5.85
CA CYS A 18 9.10 20.96 4.94
C CYS A 18 8.27 21.29 3.69
N SER A 19 8.87 21.97 2.73
CA SER A 19 8.33 22.02 1.37
C SER A 19 8.38 20.59 0.83
N THR A 20 7.22 19.96 0.70
CA THR A 20 7.05 18.69 0.01
C THR A 20 7.41 18.90 -1.46
N SER A 21 8.69 18.79 -1.79
CA SER A 21 9.13 18.74 -3.19
C SER A 21 8.89 17.33 -3.69
N TYR A 22 8.11 17.21 -4.75
CA TYR A 22 8.02 15.96 -5.49
C TYR A 22 9.26 15.81 -6.36
N ALA A 23 9.65 14.57 -6.65
CA ALA A 23 10.68 14.30 -7.65
C ALA A 23 10.02 14.40 -9.02
N ALA A 24 10.44 15.38 -9.82
CA ALA A 24 10.20 15.40 -11.27
C ALA A 24 11.32 14.62 -11.97
N SER A 25 11.34 14.59 -13.30
CA SER A 25 12.43 13.92 -14.03
C SER A 25 13.78 14.66 -13.97
N PHE A 26 13.83 15.79 -13.26
CA PHE A 26 15.01 16.60 -12.98
C PHE A 26 15.14 16.89 -11.47
N ASP A 27 16.33 17.29 -11.03
CA ASP A 27 16.60 17.53 -9.60
C ASP A 27 16.00 18.86 -9.11
N CYS A 28 14.88 18.76 -8.40
CA CYS A 28 14.16 19.87 -7.80
C CYS A 28 14.96 20.66 -6.73
N ASN A 29 16.10 20.15 -6.25
CA ASN A 29 16.95 20.83 -5.27
C ASN A 29 18.00 21.75 -5.91
N THR A 30 18.20 21.65 -7.22
CA THR A 30 19.05 22.58 -7.97
C THR A 30 18.28 23.86 -8.28
N VAL A 31 18.97 24.98 -8.57
CA VAL A 31 18.32 26.28 -8.81
C VAL A 31 17.36 26.20 -10.01
N ALA A 32 16.09 25.97 -9.71
CA ALA A 32 15.00 25.82 -10.68
C ALA A 32 14.49 27.18 -11.19
N SER A 33 14.20 27.26 -12.49
CA SER A 33 13.43 28.36 -13.08
C SER A 33 12.03 28.45 -12.46
N GLY A 34 11.33 29.58 -12.64
CA GLY A 34 9.99 29.77 -12.05
C GLY A 34 8.98 28.67 -12.43
N VAL A 35 9.08 28.15 -13.66
CA VAL A 35 8.26 27.02 -14.14
C VAL A 35 8.66 25.69 -13.50
N GLU A 36 9.95 25.42 -13.38
CA GLU A 36 10.44 24.19 -12.74
C GLU A 36 10.07 24.15 -11.25
N LYS A 37 10.08 25.30 -10.56
CA LYS A 37 9.57 25.39 -9.19
C LYS A 37 8.08 25.02 -9.11
N MET A 38 7.27 25.52 -10.04
CA MET A 38 5.84 25.14 -10.10
C MET A 38 5.67 23.64 -10.32
N ILE A 39 6.45 23.04 -11.24
CA ILE A 39 6.44 21.59 -11.50
C ILE A 39 6.80 20.80 -10.24
N CYS A 40 7.89 21.16 -9.54
CA CYS A 40 8.33 20.47 -8.33
C CYS A 40 7.35 20.61 -7.15
N SER A 41 6.61 21.72 -7.09
CA SER A 41 5.64 21.99 -6.01
C SER A 41 4.25 21.39 -6.24
N ASP A 42 3.94 20.97 -7.47
CA ASP A 42 2.62 20.42 -7.84
C ASP A 42 2.76 18.94 -8.18
N HIS A 43 2.14 18.07 -7.37
CA HIS A 43 2.19 16.61 -7.54
C HIS A 43 1.78 16.18 -8.96
N LYS A 44 0.73 16.78 -9.51
CA LYS A 44 0.22 16.41 -10.84
C LYS A 44 1.23 16.80 -11.91
N LEU A 45 1.79 18.01 -11.85
CA LEU A 45 2.80 18.45 -12.81
C LEU A 45 4.09 17.63 -12.71
N SER A 46 4.54 17.32 -11.49
CA SER A 46 5.71 16.46 -11.26
C SER A 46 5.53 15.08 -11.90
N ARG A 47 4.36 14.45 -11.71
CA ARG A 47 4.07 13.14 -12.31
C ARG A 47 3.92 13.19 -13.83
N LEU A 48 3.31 14.25 -14.37
CA LEU A 48 3.26 14.46 -15.83
C LEU A 48 4.67 14.62 -16.42
N ASP A 49 5.58 15.26 -15.69
CA ASP A 49 6.99 15.37 -16.06
C ASP A 49 7.68 14.00 -16.12
N ASP A 50 7.51 13.17 -15.08
CA ASP A 50 8.03 11.80 -15.06
C ASP A 50 7.52 10.98 -16.25
N TYR A 51 6.22 11.06 -16.55
CA TYR A 51 5.62 10.30 -17.64
C TYR A 51 6.11 10.78 -19.00
N LEU A 52 6.21 12.10 -19.22
CA LEU A 52 6.76 12.63 -20.45
C LEU A 52 8.24 12.23 -20.63
N SER A 53 9.02 12.24 -19.56
CA SER A 53 10.43 11.81 -19.58
C SER A 53 10.57 10.34 -19.94
N GLN A 54 9.73 9.47 -19.38
CA GLN A 54 9.66 8.05 -19.75
C GLN A 54 9.30 7.87 -21.23
N ASN A 55 8.25 8.54 -21.71
CA ASN A 55 7.86 8.51 -23.12
C ASN A 55 9.00 8.97 -24.04
N TYR A 56 9.72 10.02 -23.66
CA TYR A 56 10.86 10.50 -24.43
C TYR A 56 12.01 9.49 -24.46
N LYS A 57 12.31 8.80 -23.35
CA LYS A 57 13.32 7.72 -23.32
C LYS A 57 12.94 6.58 -24.26
N ILE A 58 11.67 6.18 -24.27
CA ILE A 58 11.14 5.17 -25.20
C ILE A 58 11.29 5.65 -26.65
N ALA A 59 10.92 6.90 -26.93
CA ALA A 59 11.06 7.52 -28.25
C ALA A 59 12.51 7.60 -28.76
N MET A 60 13.49 7.66 -27.85
CA MET A 60 14.92 7.62 -28.18
C MET A 60 15.50 6.20 -28.25
N GLY A 61 14.68 5.18 -27.99
CA GLY A 61 15.07 3.77 -27.99
C GLY A 61 15.58 3.26 -29.34
N PRO A 62 16.23 2.09 -29.36
CA PRO A 62 16.84 1.53 -30.57
C PRO A 62 15.83 1.21 -31.68
N ASP A 63 14.57 0.94 -31.33
CA ASP A 63 13.52 0.54 -32.29
C ASP A 63 12.96 1.71 -33.10
N MET A 64 13.26 2.96 -32.70
CA MET A 64 12.76 4.15 -33.37
C MET A 64 13.67 4.56 -34.55
N PRO A 65 13.12 4.91 -35.72
CA PRO A 65 13.90 5.43 -36.84
C PRO A 65 14.64 6.73 -36.49
N GLU A 66 15.86 6.93 -37.00
CA GLU A 66 16.63 8.16 -36.72
C GLU A 66 15.94 9.43 -37.22
N GLU A 67 15.17 9.36 -38.32
CA GLU A 67 14.37 10.50 -38.79
C GLU A 67 13.30 10.90 -37.76
N ALA A 68 12.57 9.93 -37.22
CA ALA A 68 11.57 10.16 -36.17
C ALA A 68 12.24 10.72 -34.91
N LYS A 69 13.38 10.15 -34.48
CA LYS A 69 14.15 10.67 -33.34
C LYS A 69 14.59 12.13 -33.57
N SER A 70 15.03 12.48 -34.77
CA SER A 70 15.43 13.85 -35.11
C SER A 70 14.25 14.84 -34.98
N LYS A 71 13.07 14.47 -35.50
CA LYS A 71 11.83 15.27 -35.36
C LYS A 71 11.45 15.43 -33.89
N ILE A 72 11.47 14.34 -33.14
CA ILE A 72 11.14 14.32 -31.71
C ILE A 72 12.09 15.19 -30.89
N ARG A 73 13.41 15.12 -31.12
CA ARG A 73 14.40 15.98 -30.44
C ARG A 73 14.11 17.46 -30.67
N LYS A 74 13.82 17.85 -31.91
CA LYS A 74 13.46 19.23 -32.25
C LYS A 74 12.18 19.66 -31.54
N SER A 75 11.14 18.82 -31.59
CA SER A 75 9.87 19.05 -30.89
C SER A 75 10.09 19.24 -29.38
N GLN A 76 10.95 18.42 -28.76
CA GLN A 76 11.24 18.50 -27.32
C GLN A 76 11.92 19.83 -26.94
N ILE A 77 12.84 20.34 -27.76
CA ILE A 77 13.48 21.65 -27.54
C ILE A 77 12.46 22.79 -27.68
N ASP A 78 11.65 22.76 -28.74
CA ASP A 78 10.61 23.76 -28.97
C ASP A 78 9.55 23.74 -27.84
N TRP A 79 9.22 22.54 -27.36
CA TRP A 79 8.31 22.34 -26.23
C TRP A 79 8.85 22.93 -24.94
N LEU A 80 10.14 22.71 -24.61
CA LEU A 80 10.76 23.29 -23.41
C LEU A 80 10.64 24.81 -23.39
N ASN A 81 10.88 25.47 -24.53
CA ASN A 81 10.72 26.92 -24.66
C ASN A 81 9.28 27.37 -24.41
N LYS A 82 8.29 26.66 -24.99
CA LYS A 82 6.85 26.97 -24.81
C LYS A 82 6.39 26.73 -23.38
N ARG A 83 6.81 25.62 -22.76
CA ARG A 83 6.54 25.30 -21.35
C ARG A 83 7.12 26.36 -20.43
N ASN A 84 8.35 26.78 -20.67
CA ASN A 84 9.04 27.77 -19.83
C ASN A 84 8.44 29.19 -19.94
N ALA A 85 7.61 29.46 -20.95
CA ALA A 85 6.85 30.70 -21.08
C ALA A 85 5.51 30.69 -20.30
N CYS A 86 5.12 29.56 -19.70
CA CYS A 86 3.89 29.48 -18.91
C CYS A 86 4.00 30.24 -17.58
N THR A 87 2.88 30.86 -17.18
CA THR A 87 2.76 31.64 -15.94
C THR A 87 1.94 30.95 -14.86
N ASP A 88 1.29 29.83 -15.17
CA ASP A 88 0.46 29.08 -14.24
C ASP A 88 0.49 27.56 -14.52
N ALA A 89 0.02 26.79 -13.54
CA ALA A 89 0.00 25.33 -13.60
C ALA A 89 -0.88 24.79 -14.74
N GLN A 90 -2.00 25.44 -15.06
CA GLN A 90 -2.91 25.00 -16.12
C GLN A 90 -2.27 25.13 -17.50
N CYS A 91 -1.50 26.19 -17.72
CA CYS A 91 -0.68 26.36 -18.92
C CYS A 91 0.34 25.24 -19.05
N ILE A 92 1.06 24.93 -17.97
CA ILE A 92 2.08 23.87 -17.94
C ILE A 92 1.44 22.50 -18.25
N GLU A 93 0.32 22.18 -17.60
CA GLU A 93 -0.44 20.94 -17.85
C GLU A 93 -0.87 20.82 -19.33
N ARG A 94 -1.37 21.90 -19.94
CA ARG A 94 -1.69 21.92 -21.38
C ARG A 94 -0.45 21.68 -22.25
N MET A 95 0.72 22.15 -21.84
CA MET A 95 1.98 21.87 -22.56
C MET A 95 2.38 20.39 -22.43
N TYR A 96 2.25 19.78 -21.25
CA TYR A 96 2.49 18.34 -21.08
C TYR A 96 1.53 17.51 -21.93
N SER A 97 0.23 17.79 -21.88
CA SER A 97 -0.78 17.10 -22.71
C SER A 97 -0.40 17.11 -24.18
N LYS A 98 -0.14 18.30 -24.75
CA LYS A 98 0.21 18.43 -26.16
C LYS A 98 1.47 17.64 -26.54
N GLN A 99 2.48 17.64 -25.68
CA GLN A 99 3.74 16.95 -25.98
C GLN A 99 3.61 15.44 -25.85
N MET A 100 2.92 14.96 -24.82
CA MET A 100 2.66 13.53 -24.65
C MET A 100 1.83 12.96 -25.81
N ASP A 101 0.84 13.70 -26.30
CA ASP A 101 0.04 13.31 -27.46
C ASP A 101 0.85 13.37 -28.76
N TYR A 102 1.71 14.37 -28.92
CA TYR A 102 2.63 14.45 -30.06
C TYR A 102 3.58 13.24 -30.09
N LEU A 103 4.28 12.97 -28.99
CA LEU A 103 5.16 11.82 -28.88
C LEU A 103 4.41 10.49 -29.09
N TRP A 104 3.15 10.39 -28.64
CA TRP A 104 2.34 9.19 -28.84
C TRP A 104 2.15 8.96 -30.34
N ASN A 105 1.74 9.99 -31.07
CA ASN A 105 1.47 9.89 -32.50
C ASN A 105 2.73 9.57 -33.31
N GLU A 106 3.87 10.16 -32.98
CA GLU A 106 5.13 9.89 -33.69
C GLU A 106 5.68 8.48 -33.40
N CYS A 107 5.38 7.92 -32.23
CA CYS A 107 5.86 6.61 -31.83
C CYS A 107 4.89 5.45 -32.16
N PHE A 108 3.60 5.75 -32.38
CA PHE A 108 2.53 4.75 -32.45
C PHE A 108 2.79 3.63 -33.47
N ASP A 109 3.23 3.98 -34.67
CA ASP A 109 3.45 3.03 -35.76
C ASP A 109 4.76 2.22 -35.64
N HIS A 110 5.65 2.63 -34.72
CA HIS A 110 7.00 2.08 -34.59
C HIS A 110 7.16 1.16 -33.37
N LEU A 111 6.30 1.31 -32.35
CA LEU A 111 6.43 0.58 -31.08
C LEU A 111 5.48 -0.62 -30.99
N SER A 112 5.49 -1.49 -31.99
CA SER A 112 4.68 -2.71 -31.97
C SER A 112 5.11 -3.64 -30.82
N GLY A 113 4.22 -3.80 -29.83
CA GLY A 113 4.39 -4.75 -28.72
C GLY A 113 5.08 -4.21 -27.45
N LYS A 114 5.56 -2.95 -27.42
CA LYS A 114 6.08 -2.33 -26.19
C LYS A 114 5.05 -1.41 -25.54
N ILE A 115 4.22 -1.97 -24.66
CA ILE A 115 3.15 -1.27 -23.91
C ILE A 115 3.74 -0.55 -22.67
N GLU A 116 4.80 0.22 -22.85
CA GLU A 116 5.34 1.09 -21.77
C GLU A 116 5.06 2.57 -22.03
N TYR A 117 4.58 2.92 -23.22
CA TYR A 117 4.24 4.29 -23.56
C TYR A 117 2.87 4.67 -22.96
N ILE A 118 2.80 5.82 -22.28
CA ILE A 118 1.56 6.30 -21.62
C ILE A 118 0.96 7.51 -22.32
N LYS A 119 -0.36 7.48 -22.59
CA LYS A 119 -1.11 8.66 -23.08
C LYS A 119 -1.37 9.66 -21.97
N PHE A 120 -1.61 10.93 -22.31
CA PHE A 120 -1.96 11.94 -21.31
C PHE A 120 -3.21 11.55 -20.50
N SER A 121 -4.27 11.04 -21.13
CA SER A 121 -5.49 10.62 -20.44
C SER A 121 -5.23 9.51 -19.41
N GLU A 122 -4.43 8.51 -19.78
CA GLU A 122 -4.06 7.41 -18.90
C GLU A 122 -3.17 7.88 -17.74
N ALA A 123 -2.22 8.80 -18.01
CA ALA A 123 -1.41 9.43 -16.98
C ALA A 123 -2.29 10.18 -15.96
N ILE A 124 -3.28 10.94 -16.42
CA ILE A 124 -4.23 11.63 -15.54
C ILE A 124 -5.03 10.64 -14.68
N ASP A 125 -5.48 9.53 -15.26
CA ASP A 125 -6.22 8.51 -14.49
C ASP A 125 -5.34 7.83 -13.43
N LYS A 126 -4.07 7.54 -13.75
CA LYS A 126 -3.10 7.04 -12.76
C LYS A 126 -2.85 8.05 -11.65
N ILE A 127 -2.61 9.32 -11.99
CA ILE A 127 -2.39 10.39 -11.00
C ILE A 127 -3.61 10.56 -10.07
N LYS A 128 -4.83 10.50 -10.61
CA LYS A 128 -6.07 10.57 -9.81
C LYS A 128 -6.17 9.41 -8.82
N ARG A 129 -5.83 8.19 -9.26
CA ARG A 129 -5.80 7.01 -8.37
C ARG A 129 -4.73 7.16 -7.29
N ASP A 130 -3.52 7.61 -7.65
CA ASP A 130 -2.42 7.84 -6.69
C ASP A 130 -2.83 8.85 -5.61
N LEU A 131 -3.45 9.97 -6.01
CA LEU A 131 -3.94 10.99 -5.07
C LEU A 131 -5.07 10.46 -4.18
N ALA A 132 -6.01 9.69 -4.72
CA ALA A 132 -7.09 9.07 -3.94
C ALA A 132 -6.52 8.09 -2.89
N SER A 133 -5.52 7.29 -3.27
CA SER A 133 -4.82 6.39 -2.34
C SER A 133 -4.03 7.15 -1.27
N GLN A 134 -3.35 8.25 -1.63
CA GLN A 134 -2.66 9.10 -0.65
C GLN A 134 -3.64 9.70 0.37
N GLU A 135 -4.79 10.19 -0.09
CA GLU A 135 -5.81 10.79 0.78
C GLU A 135 -6.46 9.73 1.70
N TYR A 136 -6.74 8.54 1.17
CA TYR A 136 -7.19 7.40 1.96
C TYR A 136 -6.17 7.05 3.05
N ASN A 137 -4.88 6.95 2.71
CA ASN A 137 -3.82 6.60 3.67
C ASN A 137 -3.51 7.69 4.71
N LYS A 138 -3.91 8.95 4.49
CA LYS A 138 -3.82 10.00 5.52
C LYS A 138 -4.83 9.80 6.63
N THR A 139 -6.02 9.32 6.29
CA THR A 139 -7.14 9.16 7.22
C THR A 139 -7.26 7.73 7.74
N HIS A 140 -6.67 6.77 7.03
CA HIS A 140 -6.71 5.36 7.37
C HIS A 140 -5.30 4.78 7.60
N LYS A 141 -5.21 3.86 8.55
CA LYS A 141 -4.09 2.98 8.84
C LYS A 141 -4.02 1.89 7.77
N THR A 142 -2.82 1.46 7.42
CA THR A 142 -2.66 0.25 6.60
C THR A 142 -3.03 -0.99 7.42
N PRO A 143 -3.37 -2.12 6.77
CA PRO A 143 -3.58 -3.39 7.48
C PRO A 143 -2.43 -3.74 8.43
N GLU A 144 -1.19 -3.54 8.01
CA GLU A 144 0.02 -3.82 8.81
C GLU A 144 0.12 -2.91 10.04
N GLU A 145 -0.26 -1.64 9.92
CA GLU A 145 -0.32 -0.72 11.06
C GLU A 145 -1.34 -1.19 12.09
N VAL A 146 -2.55 -1.56 11.63
CA VAL A 146 -3.62 -2.10 12.49
C VAL A 146 -3.18 -3.38 13.19
N ILE A 147 -2.63 -4.34 12.44
CA ILE A 147 -2.16 -5.63 12.96
C ILE A 147 -1.07 -5.44 14.00
N ARG A 148 -0.10 -4.57 13.76
CA ARG A 148 0.99 -4.28 14.71
C ARG A 148 0.47 -3.66 16.01
N GLU A 149 -0.44 -2.70 15.90
CA GLU A 149 -1.06 -2.04 17.05
C GLU A 149 -1.86 -3.03 17.89
N LEU A 150 -2.75 -3.81 17.26
CA LEU A 150 -3.60 -4.78 17.95
C LEU A 150 -2.82 -5.96 18.50
N SER A 151 -1.77 -6.41 17.81
CA SER A 151 -0.82 -7.41 18.33
C SER A 151 -0.14 -6.93 19.61
N THR A 152 0.30 -5.67 19.64
CA THR A 152 0.89 -5.05 20.84
C THR A 152 -0.14 -4.97 21.97
N LYS A 153 -1.34 -4.46 21.67
CA LYS A 153 -2.46 -4.32 22.62
C LYS A 153 -2.86 -5.65 23.28
N ASN A 154 -2.92 -6.73 22.50
CA ASN A 154 -3.43 -8.02 22.96
C ASN A 154 -2.34 -9.06 23.30
N THR A 155 -1.06 -8.68 23.30
CA THR A 155 0.07 -9.58 23.56
C THR A 155 -0.13 -10.45 24.80
N ASN A 156 -0.49 -9.85 25.95
CA ASN A 156 -0.65 -10.58 27.21
C ASN A 156 -1.85 -11.54 27.17
N LYS A 157 -2.96 -11.15 26.53
CA LYS A 157 -4.14 -12.01 26.41
C LYS A 157 -3.84 -13.24 25.55
N VAL A 158 -3.17 -13.03 24.41
CA VAL A 158 -2.77 -14.12 23.51
C VAL A 158 -1.79 -15.08 24.18
N GLN A 159 -0.82 -14.57 24.95
CA GLN A 159 0.12 -15.42 25.70
C GLN A 159 -0.58 -16.29 26.75
N GLN A 160 -1.73 -15.88 27.28
CA GLN A 160 -2.50 -16.62 28.28
C GLN A 160 -3.41 -17.72 27.67
N LEU A 161 -3.55 -17.79 26.35
CA LEU A 161 -4.40 -18.79 25.68
C LEU A 161 -3.86 -20.22 25.78
N GLY A 162 -2.58 -20.41 26.12
CA GLY A 162 -1.97 -21.73 26.29
C GLY A 162 -1.24 -22.27 25.06
N PHE A 163 -1.19 -21.53 23.95
CA PHE A 163 -0.31 -21.85 22.83
C PHE A 163 1.15 -21.64 23.21
N ASN A 164 2.04 -22.51 22.70
CA ASN A 164 3.48 -22.31 22.88
C ASN A 164 4.00 -21.22 21.92
N ASN A 165 5.19 -20.67 22.21
CA ASN A 165 5.74 -19.58 21.38
C ASN A 165 5.98 -19.99 19.93
N LYS A 166 6.38 -21.24 19.67
CA LYS A 166 6.58 -21.73 18.31
C LYS A 166 5.27 -21.67 17.52
N GLN A 167 4.16 -22.13 18.09
CA GLN A 167 2.84 -22.05 17.47
C GLN A 167 2.40 -20.60 17.23
N LEU A 168 2.60 -19.74 18.22
CA LEU A 168 2.19 -18.33 18.13
C LEU A 168 2.96 -17.58 17.03
N ASP A 169 4.23 -17.90 16.86
CA ASP A 169 5.11 -17.23 15.90
C ASP A 169 5.09 -17.91 14.50
N SER A 170 4.41 -19.05 14.36
CA SER A 170 4.19 -19.73 13.06
C SER A 170 3.28 -18.92 12.15
N ILE A 171 3.66 -18.84 10.87
CA ILE A 171 2.84 -18.27 9.79
C ILE A 171 1.66 -19.20 9.51
N LEU A 172 0.46 -18.63 9.40
CA LEU A 172 -0.73 -19.33 8.94
C LEU A 172 -0.80 -19.30 7.43
N PHE A 173 -0.88 -20.50 6.85
CA PHE A 173 -1.15 -20.71 5.44
C PHE A 173 -2.64 -20.98 5.22
N LEU A 174 -3.21 -20.26 4.27
CA LEU A 174 -4.62 -20.35 3.88
C LEU A 174 -4.73 -20.80 2.43
N ASP A 175 -5.73 -21.64 2.11
CA ASP A 175 -6.02 -22.02 0.72
C ASP A 175 -6.92 -20.96 0.07
N GLY A 176 -6.33 -20.17 -0.82
CA GLY A 176 -7.02 -19.18 -1.64
C GLY A 176 -7.03 -19.66 -3.10
N PHE A 177 -8.10 -20.33 -3.50
CA PHE A 177 -8.34 -20.76 -4.90
C PHE A 177 -7.46 -21.93 -5.39
N GLY A 178 -7.20 -22.93 -4.54
CA GLY A 178 -6.45 -24.15 -4.92
C GLY A 178 -4.94 -23.99 -4.78
N SER A 179 -4.49 -22.91 -4.16
CA SER A 179 -3.09 -22.68 -3.79
C SER A 179 -3.02 -22.05 -2.41
N TYR A 180 -2.05 -22.50 -1.61
CA TYR A 180 -1.78 -21.91 -0.32
C TYR A 180 -1.04 -20.57 -0.46
N PHE A 181 -1.39 -19.61 0.39
CA PHE A 181 -0.69 -18.34 0.52
C PHE A 181 -0.39 -18.05 1.99
N GLU A 182 0.71 -17.34 2.24
CA GLU A 182 1.08 -16.83 3.56
C GLU A 182 0.11 -15.73 3.99
N TYR A 183 -0.44 -15.83 5.20
CA TYR A 183 -1.33 -14.81 5.75
C TYR A 183 -0.65 -13.99 6.85
N HIS A 184 -0.94 -14.29 8.11
CA HIS A 184 -0.35 -13.66 9.29
C HIS A 184 0.08 -14.76 10.26
N THR A 185 0.89 -14.41 11.26
CA THR A 185 1.18 -15.34 12.34
C THR A 185 -0.08 -15.70 13.13
N LEU A 186 -0.05 -16.82 13.85
CA LEU A 186 -1.13 -17.17 14.76
C LEU A 186 -1.36 -16.08 15.81
N ARG A 187 -0.26 -15.50 16.33
CA ARG A 187 -0.31 -14.40 17.30
C ARG A 187 -1.07 -13.19 16.77
N GLU A 188 -0.73 -12.73 15.57
CA GLU A 188 -1.39 -11.59 14.93
C GLU A 188 -2.87 -11.90 14.70
N SER A 189 -3.17 -13.08 14.18
CA SER A 189 -4.54 -13.53 13.92
C SER A 189 -5.41 -13.57 15.18
N LEU A 190 -4.91 -14.16 16.27
CA LEU A 190 -5.61 -14.19 17.56
C LEU A 190 -5.76 -12.79 18.16
N SER A 191 -4.76 -11.92 17.96
CA SER A 191 -4.82 -10.53 18.42
C SER A 191 -5.90 -9.73 17.71
N LEU A 192 -6.14 -10.00 16.42
CA LEU A 192 -7.29 -9.45 15.69
C LEU A 192 -8.61 -10.01 16.23
N ILE A 193 -8.72 -11.34 16.41
CA ILE A 193 -9.94 -11.98 16.92
C ILE A 193 -10.37 -11.42 18.29
N TYR A 194 -9.41 -11.05 19.16
CA TYR A 194 -9.68 -10.38 20.44
C TYR A 194 -10.43 -9.04 20.33
N GLU A 195 -10.43 -8.41 19.16
CA GLU A 195 -11.06 -7.12 18.89
C GLU A 195 -12.39 -7.25 18.15
N LEU A 196 -12.92 -8.47 18.00
CA LEU A 196 -14.29 -8.65 17.55
C LEU A 196 -15.26 -8.02 18.57
N PRO A 197 -16.20 -7.16 18.15
CA PRO A 197 -17.01 -6.34 19.06
C PRO A 197 -17.91 -7.17 19.98
N ASP A 198 -18.38 -8.32 19.48
CA ASP A 198 -19.28 -9.20 20.22
C ASP A 198 -18.56 -10.40 20.86
N LEU A 199 -17.23 -10.40 20.93
CA LEU A 199 -16.46 -11.50 21.51
C LEU A 199 -16.77 -11.65 23.00
N THR A 200 -17.14 -12.86 23.40
CA THR A 200 -17.34 -13.22 24.81
C THR A 200 -16.24 -14.14 25.33
N SER A 201 -15.73 -15.05 24.52
CA SER A 201 -14.54 -15.85 24.87
C SER A 201 -13.74 -16.26 23.64
N LEU A 202 -12.44 -16.42 23.86
CA LEU A 202 -11.49 -17.01 22.92
C LEU A 202 -10.67 -18.01 23.72
N GLU A 203 -10.68 -19.27 23.30
CA GLU A 203 -10.12 -20.38 24.08
C GLU A 203 -9.28 -21.28 23.17
N MET A 204 -8.14 -21.76 23.64
CA MET A 204 -7.41 -22.83 22.97
C MET A 204 -8.15 -24.16 23.17
N ILE A 205 -8.17 -24.98 22.13
CA ILE A 205 -8.69 -26.35 22.19
C ILE A 205 -7.65 -27.33 21.65
N ASN A 206 -7.77 -28.59 22.07
CA ASN A 206 -7.08 -29.71 21.45
C ASN A 206 -8.13 -30.71 20.96
N TYR A 207 -7.98 -31.17 19.72
CA TYR A 207 -8.89 -32.12 19.11
C TYR A 207 -8.09 -33.16 18.34
N LYS A 208 -8.14 -34.42 18.81
CA LYS A 208 -7.41 -35.56 18.20
C LYS A 208 -5.91 -35.26 17.93
N GLY A 209 -5.27 -34.48 18.79
CA GLY A 209 -3.86 -34.08 18.64
C GLY A 209 -3.65 -32.80 17.81
N TYR A 210 -4.67 -32.27 17.15
CA TYR A 210 -4.62 -30.96 16.52
C TYR A 210 -4.87 -29.86 17.55
N ALA A 211 -4.02 -28.84 17.55
CA ALA A 211 -4.28 -27.61 18.26
C ALA A 211 -5.31 -26.76 17.49
N GLY A 212 -6.01 -25.91 18.21
CA GLY A 212 -7.00 -25.01 17.63
C GLY A 212 -7.46 -23.98 18.62
N PHE A 213 -8.42 -23.16 18.21
CA PHE A 213 -9.07 -22.20 19.07
C PHE A 213 -10.57 -22.17 18.80
N LYS A 214 -11.34 -21.93 19.85
CA LYS A 214 -12.79 -21.73 19.84
C LYS A 214 -13.08 -20.25 20.10
N ILE A 215 -13.91 -19.67 19.25
CA ILE A 215 -14.40 -18.29 19.32
C ILE A 215 -15.85 -18.36 19.79
N LYS A 216 -16.20 -17.63 20.83
CA LYS A 216 -17.58 -17.42 21.24
C LYS A 216 -17.92 -15.94 21.10
N THR A 217 -18.99 -15.66 20.35
CA THR A 217 -19.60 -14.32 20.27
C THR A 217 -21.02 -14.33 20.82
N THR A 218 -21.51 -13.16 21.20
CA THR A 218 -22.86 -12.98 21.75
C THR A 218 -23.92 -13.43 20.74
N GLY A 219 -24.89 -14.22 21.19
CA GLY A 219 -26.05 -14.62 20.37
C GLY A 219 -25.77 -15.67 19.30
N ARG A 220 -24.54 -16.17 19.13
CA ARG A 220 -24.19 -17.21 18.14
C ARG A 220 -23.60 -18.45 18.81
N PRO A 221 -23.80 -19.67 18.26
CA PRO A 221 -23.01 -20.83 18.67
C PRO A 221 -21.51 -20.56 18.56
N SER A 222 -20.69 -21.24 19.36
CA SER A 222 -19.24 -21.11 19.23
C SER A 222 -18.79 -21.53 17.84
N SER A 223 -17.83 -20.82 17.29
CA SER A 223 -17.12 -21.17 16.07
C SER A 223 -15.64 -21.38 16.39
N GLY A 224 -14.78 -21.56 15.39
CA GLY A 224 -13.35 -21.65 15.61
C GLY A 224 -12.69 -22.56 14.60
N PHE A 225 -11.43 -22.87 14.83
CA PHE A 225 -10.62 -23.60 13.87
C PHE A 225 -9.67 -24.55 14.59
N ILE A 226 -9.40 -25.68 13.95
CA ILE A 226 -8.24 -26.52 14.26
C ILE A 226 -7.23 -26.36 13.14
N PHE A 227 -5.95 -26.53 13.46
CA PHE A 227 -4.87 -26.45 12.50
C PHE A 227 -3.91 -27.62 12.67
N ARG A 228 -3.24 -27.97 11.58
CA ARG A 228 -2.09 -28.88 11.59
C ARG A 228 -0.81 -28.07 11.55
N GLU A 229 0.21 -28.57 12.24
CA GLU A 229 1.55 -28.01 12.29
C GLU A 229 2.47 -28.84 11.40
N GLU A 230 3.17 -28.20 10.46
CA GLU A 230 4.14 -28.85 9.58
C GLU A 230 5.36 -27.95 9.46
N ASN A 231 6.56 -28.46 9.83
CA ASN A 231 7.84 -27.75 9.67
C ASN A 231 7.92 -26.30 10.22
N GLY A 232 7.09 -25.92 11.19
CA GLY A 232 7.06 -24.56 11.74
C GLY A 232 6.01 -23.63 11.10
N GLU A 233 5.17 -24.18 10.24
CA GLU A 233 4.04 -23.54 9.59
C GLU A 233 2.74 -24.14 10.16
N ILE A 234 1.65 -23.37 10.12
CA ILE A 234 0.32 -23.90 10.46
C ILE A 234 -0.65 -23.77 9.31
N TYR A 235 -1.49 -24.78 9.15
CA TYR A 235 -2.48 -24.89 8.09
C TYR A 235 -3.85 -25.15 8.72
N LEU A 236 -4.86 -24.38 8.36
CA LEU A 236 -6.23 -24.67 8.80
C LEU A 236 -6.63 -26.06 8.32
N ASN A 237 -7.20 -26.86 9.23
CA ASN A 237 -7.52 -28.27 8.98
C ASN A 237 -8.96 -28.64 9.35
N GLY A 238 -9.72 -27.73 9.96
CA GLY A 238 -11.12 -27.97 10.29
C GLY A 238 -11.79 -26.79 10.98
N LEU A 239 -13.11 -26.82 11.01
CA LEU A 239 -13.98 -25.82 11.62
C LEU A 239 -14.56 -26.35 12.94
N VAL A 240 -14.53 -25.53 13.98
CA VAL A 240 -15.31 -25.73 15.19
C VAL A 240 -16.69 -25.11 14.96
N SER A 241 -17.76 -25.87 15.22
CA SER A 241 -19.15 -25.43 15.10
C SER A 241 -19.97 -25.95 16.28
N GLY A 242 -20.23 -25.07 17.24
CA GLY A 242 -20.75 -25.40 18.56
C GLY A 242 -19.79 -26.34 19.30
N ASP A 243 -20.27 -27.57 19.52
CA ASP A 243 -19.53 -28.64 20.20
C ASP A 243 -18.92 -29.65 19.21
N LYS A 244 -19.11 -29.44 17.91
CA LYS A 244 -18.60 -30.31 16.86
C LYS A 244 -17.35 -29.72 16.24
N VAL A 245 -16.47 -30.61 15.78
CA VAL A 245 -15.34 -30.26 14.90
C VAL A 245 -15.56 -30.96 13.58
N ILE A 246 -15.49 -30.19 12.49
CA ILE A 246 -15.67 -30.65 11.11
C ILE A 246 -14.29 -30.55 10.45
N GLU A 247 -13.64 -31.69 10.23
CA GLU A 247 -12.35 -31.76 9.54
C GLU A 247 -12.56 -31.47 8.05
N ALA A 248 -11.68 -30.66 7.46
CA ALA A 248 -11.70 -30.41 6.02
C ALA A 248 -11.12 -31.61 5.27
N THR A 249 -11.88 -32.12 4.31
CA THR A 249 -11.49 -33.33 3.55
C THR A 249 -11.35 -33.07 2.06
N THR A 250 -11.84 -31.92 1.59
CA THR A 250 -11.78 -31.50 0.19
C THR A 250 -11.12 -30.13 0.06
N GLU A 251 -10.62 -29.79 -1.13
CA GLU A 251 -10.16 -28.43 -1.43
C GLU A 251 -11.25 -27.38 -1.22
N ASN A 252 -12.51 -27.74 -1.46
CA ASN A 252 -13.62 -26.82 -1.25
C ASN A 252 -13.83 -26.52 0.23
N ASP A 253 -13.65 -27.52 1.10
CA ASP A 253 -13.66 -27.31 2.55
C ASP A 253 -12.53 -26.37 2.96
N MET A 254 -11.31 -26.58 2.44
CA MET A 254 -10.15 -25.73 2.74
C MET A 254 -10.36 -24.26 2.34
N ARG A 255 -10.91 -24.03 1.14
CA ARG A 255 -11.29 -22.67 0.67
C ARG A 255 -12.33 -22.03 1.56
N GLU A 256 -13.32 -22.80 2.02
CA GLU A 256 -14.36 -22.30 2.91
C GLU A 256 -13.80 -21.99 4.31
N LEU A 257 -12.87 -22.79 4.83
CA LEU A 257 -12.14 -22.46 6.07
C LEU A 257 -11.40 -21.13 5.95
N ALA A 258 -10.63 -20.95 4.87
CA ALA A 258 -9.92 -19.71 4.61
C ALA A 258 -10.88 -18.52 4.53
N ARG A 259 -11.99 -18.65 3.79
CA ARG A 259 -13.00 -17.59 3.65
C ARG A 259 -13.62 -17.21 4.99
N ILE A 260 -14.00 -18.17 5.82
CA ILE A 260 -14.59 -17.91 7.14
C ILE A 260 -13.53 -17.27 8.05
N PHE A 261 -12.30 -17.77 8.06
CA PHE A 261 -11.22 -17.22 8.87
C PHE A 261 -10.93 -15.76 8.51
N LEU A 262 -10.76 -15.47 7.22
CA LEU A 262 -10.55 -14.12 6.69
C LEU A 262 -11.72 -13.18 7.01
N SER A 263 -12.94 -13.70 7.15
CA SER A 263 -14.08 -12.86 7.53
C SER A 263 -13.97 -12.31 8.96
N TYR A 264 -13.34 -13.05 9.89
CA TYR A 264 -13.11 -12.56 11.25
C TYR A 264 -12.01 -11.50 11.28
N THR A 265 -10.85 -11.80 10.68
CA THR A 265 -9.69 -10.93 10.73
C THR A 265 -9.85 -9.70 9.85
N GLY A 266 -10.41 -9.85 8.65
CA GLY A 266 -10.72 -8.77 7.72
C GLY A 266 -11.70 -7.75 8.30
N TYR A 267 -12.76 -8.22 8.97
CA TYR A 267 -13.69 -7.32 9.67
C TYR A 267 -12.96 -6.41 10.68
N VAL A 268 -12.06 -6.98 11.48
CA VAL A 268 -11.33 -6.21 12.50
C VAL A 268 -10.37 -5.22 11.86
N ILE A 269 -9.66 -5.62 10.80
CA ILE A 269 -8.75 -4.75 10.06
C ILE A 269 -9.52 -3.56 9.49
N ASP A 270 -10.63 -3.82 8.80
CA ASP A 270 -11.44 -2.80 8.13
C ASP A 270 -12.11 -1.84 9.11
N ASN A 271 -12.46 -2.29 10.31
CA ASN A 271 -13.13 -1.48 11.34
C ASN A 271 -12.18 -0.76 12.31
N ASN A 272 -10.90 -1.08 12.32
CA ASN A 272 -9.88 -0.42 13.16
C ASN A 272 -8.88 0.41 12.35
N ASN A 273 -9.15 0.61 11.06
CA ASN A 273 -8.26 1.33 10.16
C ASN A 273 -8.39 2.85 10.26
N SER A 274 -9.27 3.47 11.05
CA SER A 274 -9.26 4.93 11.17
C SER A 274 -8.04 5.42 11.97
N LYS A 275 -7.40 6.50 11.51
CA LYS A 275 -6.44 7.26 12.34
C LYS A 275 -7.23 8.23 13.23
N ASP A 276 -6.91 8.27 14.51
CA ASP A 276 -7.40 9.35 15.38
C ASP A 276 -6.72 10.65 14.92
N LEU A 277 -7.52 11.58 14.37
CA LEU A 277 -7.06 12.90 13.90
C LEU A 277 -6.87 13.89 15.05
#